data_AF-A0A2W2B6W3-F1
#
_entry.id   AF-A0A2W2B6W3-F1
#
_cell.length_a   1.000
_cell.length_b   1.000
_cell.length_c   1.000
_cell.angle_alpha   90.00
_cell.angle_beta   90.00
_cell.angle_gamma   90.00
#
_symmetry.space_group_name_H-M   'P 1'
#
loop_
_entity.id
_entity.type
_entity.pdbx_description
1 polymer ?
#
loop_
_entity_poly.entity_id
_entity_poly.type
_entity_poly.pdbx_seq_one_letter_code
_entity_poly.pdbx_strand_id
1 'polypeptide(L)' 'KGIPRVFEPVPKRWVVERSFAWMGLHRRLSKEFERRVDCSEAMIKIVFIKIMLKRLTTSF' A
#
# COMPACT_ATOMS: atom_id res chain seq x y z
N LYS A 1 -7.75 -23.81 -16.79
CA LYS A 1 -7.34 -22.59 -17.55
C LYS A 1 -5.95 -22.20 -17.06
N GLY A 2 -4.92 -22.39 -17.89
CA GLY A 2 -3.52 -22.16 -17.47
C GLY A 2 -3.22 -20.68 -17.29
N ILE A 3 -2.47 -20.35 -16.24
CA ILE A 3 -2.00 -18.98 -15.98
C ILE A 3 -1.16 -18.55 -17.20
N PRO A 4 -1.41 -17.37 -17.81
CA PRO A 4 -0.59 -16.90 -18.91
C PRO A 4 0.86 -16.71 -18.43
N ARG A 5 1.82 -17.32 -19.15
CA ARG A 5 3.27 -17.26 -18.86
C ARG A 5 3.95 -15.96 -19.34
N VAL A 6 3.16 -15.00 -19.82
CA VAL A 6 3.63 -13.76 -20.43
C VAL A 6 2.97 -12.58 -19.73
N PHE A 7 3.71 -11.46 -19.59
CA PHE A 7 3.19 -10.24 -18.98
C PHE A 7 1.98 -9.71 -19.76
N GLU A 8 0.84 -9.62 -19.09
CA GLU A 8 -0.39 -9.04 -19.62
C GLU A 8 -0.59 -7.65 -18.98
N PRO A 9 -0.54 -6.54 -19.75
CA PRO A 9 -0.76 -5.21 -19.22
C PRO A 9 -2.21 -5.07 -18.72
N VAL A 10 -2.38 -4.94 -17.40
CA VAL A 10 -3.69 -4.68 -16.80
C VAL A 10 -3.90 -3.16 -16.66
N PRO A 11 -4.96 -2.59 -17.27
CA PRO A 11 -5.24 -1.17 -17.16
C PRO A 11 -5.31 -0.71 -15.69
N LYS A 12 -4.66 0.40 -15.37
CA LYS A 12 -4.63 1.02 -14.03
C LYS A 12 -4.01 0.15 -12.91
N ARG A 13 -3.38 -0.98 -13.22
CA ARG A 13 -2.64 -1.82 -12.24
C ARG A 13 -1.62 -1.01 -11.44
N TRP A 14 -1.00 -0.03 -12.07
CA TRP A 14 -0.05 0.88 -11.43
C TRP A 14 -0.64 1.61 -10.22
N VAL A 15 -1.96 1.85 -10.15
CA VAL A 15 -2.61 2.54 -9.02
C VAL A 15 -2.49 1.70 -7.76
N VAL A 16 -2.74 0.40 -7.89
CA VAL A 16 -2.65 -0.58 -6.80
C VAL A 16 -1.19 -0.80 -6.41
N GLU A 17 -0.31 -1.01 -7.40
CA GLU A 17 1.12 -1.19 -7.16
C GLU A 17 1.76 0.02 -6.48
N ARG A 18 1.34 1.24 -6.84
CA ARG A 18 1.79 2.48 -6.19
C ARG A 18 1.37 2.53 -4.72
N SER A 19 0.19 2.03 -4.38
CA SER A 19 -0.28 1.96 -3.00
C SER A 19 0.62 1.04 -2.16
N PHE A 20 1.05 -0.09 -2.73
CA PHE A 20 2.07 -0.97 -2.12
C PHE A 20 3.43 -0.30 -2.01
N ALA A 21 3.87 0.43 -3.04
CA ALA A 21 5.13 1.17 -3.00
C ALA A 21 5.17 2.22 -1.88
N TRP A 22 4.05 2.93 -1.63
CA TRP A 22 3.96 3.85 -0.51
C TRP A 22 4.08 3.14 0.85
N MET A 23 3.44 1.99 1.03
CA MET A 23 3.58 1.20 2.25
C MET A 23 5.04 0.75 2.48
N GLY A 24 5.77 0.43 1.42
CA GLY A 24 7.19 0.06 1.48
C GLY A 24 8.11 1.13 2.08
N LEU A 25 7.71 2.41 2.05
CA LEU A 25 8.46 3.51 2.68
C LEU A 25 8.26 3.56 4.21
N HIS A 26 7.29 2.82 4.75
CA HIS A 26 7.03 2.75 6.17
C HIS A 26 7.66 1.49 6.77
N ARG A 27 8.82 1.64 7.44
CA ARG A 27 9.57 0.54 8.07
C ARG A 27 8.70 -0.44 8.89
N ARG A 28 7.67 0.07 9.56
CA ARG A 28 6.76 -0.75 10.38
C ARG A 28 5.89 -1.71 9.57
N LEU A 29 5.61 -1.40 8.31
CA LEU A 29 4.88 -2.29 7.38
C LEU A 29 5.82 -3.19 6.56
N SER A 30 7.14 -3.08 6.74
CA SER A 30 8.11 -3.90 5.99
C SER A 30 8.04 -5.38 6.35
N LYS A 31 7.54 -5.71 7.55
CA LYS A 31 7.26 -7.07 8.02
C LYS A 31 5.98 -7.03 8.84
N GLU A 32 5.24 -8.13 8.83
CA GLU A 32 4.11 -8.28 9.72
C GLU A 32 4.64 -8.54 11.12
N PHE A 33 4.63 -7.49 11.96
CA PHE A 33 5.06 -7.56 13.35
C PHE A 33 3.88 -7.76 14.30
N GLU A 34 2.65 -7.46 13.85
CA GLU A 34 1.49 -7.49 14.73
C GLU A 34 0.95 -8.92 14.84
N ARG A 35 0.66 -9.36 16.07
CA ARG A 35 0.15 -10.72 16.33
C ARG A 35 -1.29 -10.90 15.86
N ARG A 36 -2.04 -9.80 15.75
CA ARG A 36 -3.46 -9.81 15.44
C ARG A 36 -3.71 -8.99 14.18
N VAL A 37 -4.64 -9.48 13.36
CA VAL A 37 -4.99 -8.90 12.06
C VAL A 37 -5.62 -7.51 12.20
N ASP A 38 -6.37 -7.26 13.28
CA ASP A 38 -6.98 -5.96 13.57
C ASP A 38 -5.91 -4.87 13.79
N CYS A 39 -4.81 -5.20 14.47
CA CYS A 39 -3.67 -4.31 14.65
C CYS A 39 -2.97 -4.03 13.31
N SER A 40 -2.72 -5.06 12.50
CA SER A 40 -2.12 -4.92 11.17
C SER A 40 -2.97 -4.01 10.27
N GLU A 41 -4.29 -4.22 10.27
CA GLU A 41 -5.24 -3.42 9.51
C GLU A 41 -5.26 -1.95 9.98
N ALA A 42 -5.25 -1.73 11.30
CA ALA A 42 -5.18 -0.39 11.87
C ALA A 42 -3.89 0.33 11.44
N MET A 43 -2.75 -0.37 11.43
CA MET A 43 -1.47 0.19 11.00
C MET A 43 -1.48 0.60 9.52
N ILE A 44 -2.10 -0.20 8.64
CA ILE A 44 -2.28 0.15 7.23
C ILE A 44 -3.12 1.43 7.11
N LYS A 45 -4.26 1.50 7.81
CA LYS A 45 -5.14 2.70 7.81
C LYS A 45 -4.39 3.95 8.26
N ILE A 46 -3.63 3.88 9.34
CA ILE A 46 -2.82 5.00 9.87
C ILE A 46 -1.82 5.51 8.83
N VAL A 47 -1.14 4.60 8.12
CA VAL A 47 -0.18 4.98 7.08
C VAL A 47 -0.86 5.74 5.94
N PHE A 48 -2.00 5.28 5.45
CA PHE A 48 -2.74 5.98 4.40
C PHE A 48 -3.30 7.32 4.86
N ILE A 49 -3.77 7.44 6.11
CA ILE A 49 -4.17 8.73 6.69
C ILE A 49 -3.00 9.70 6.68
N LYS A 50 -1.81 9.28 7.12
CA LYS A 50 -0.60 10.12 7.13
C LYS A 50 -0.22 10.59 5.72
N ILE A 51 -0.33 9.72 4.72
CA ILE A 51 -0.08 10.07 3.31
C ILE A 51 -1.10 11.12 2.84
N MET A 52 -2.40 10.92 3.11
CA MET A 52 -3.44 11.88 2.73
C MET A 52 -3.23 13.24 3.40
N LEU A 53 -2.93 13.25 4.71
CA LEU A 53 -2.61 14.49 5.44
C LEU A 53 -1.45 15.24 4.81
N LYS A 54 -0.34 14.55 4.50
CA LYS A 54 0.82 15.17 3.84
C LYS A 54 0.42 15.81 2.50
N ARG A 55 -0.41 15.12 1.71
CA ARG A 55 -0.86 15.62 0.40
C ARG A 55 -1.75 16.85 0.54
N LEU A 56 -2.58 16.92 1.57
CA LEU A 56 -3.41 18.09 1.86
C LEU A 56 -2.55 19.28 2.30
N THR A 57 -1.54 19.05 3.15
CA THR A 57 -0.67 20.14 3.65
C THR A 57 0.35 20.63 2.65
N THR A 58 0.79 19.80 1.71
CA THR A 58 1.77 20.19 0.66
C THR A 58 1.10 20.96 -0.49
N SER A 59 -0.23 21.05 -0.52
CA SER A 59 -0.97 21.71 -1.60
C SER A 59 -1.35 23.17 -1.31
N PHE A 60 -0.84 23.75 -0.21
CA PHE A 60 -0.92 25.16 0.17
C PHE A 60 0.49 25.76 0.21
#